data_AF-A0A417X2X0-F1
#
_entry.id   AF-A0A417X2X0-F1
#
_cell.length_a   1.000
_cell.length_b   1.000
_cell.length_c   1.000
_cell.angle_alpha   90.00
_cell.angle_beta   90.00
_cell.angle_gamma   90.00
#
_symmetry.space_group_name_H-M   'P 1'
#
loop_
_entity.id
_entity.type
_entity.pdbx_description
1 polymer ?
#
loop_
_entity_poly.entity_id
_entity_poly.type
_entity_poly.pdbx_seq_one_letter_code
_entity_poly.pdbx_strand_id
1 'polypeptide(L)'
;MAEKESKNKWHTPTERIMMLGFAAVILLGTILLCLPVSAADGKSVYWLDALFTATTSVCVTGLVTVPTATTWSTFGKIVILGLIQFGGLGIMACLTMVFLILRRKISLQSRKLIQDTYNLPVLKGSVGIVRRLLIGTATVEIAGAVLYSFWFVPEYGFWKGIGYSIFHAVSAFCNAGIDLVGEASFAPFVTNPLINFTTMGLILLSGLGFPVWWEVMERVQELVKGKRPRKNFVRGFTLHTKLVLTTTMILVFGGALLILALDWNHAPSLGSLKPAQKVMAAFFQSVTTRTAGFETIPQADFSDSSAMVSMVLMFIGGSPMGTAGGVKTTTVAILVVLVASYIRGDSDTVAWGRKVMEENIRTAVVIFFFVLTTVFTATVLLISVTGSPLLDCTYEIISAVATVGLTRSLTPTLPFMGKVIVILVMFMGRIGPVTLAVALRRRTGRKDVDIQRPEQRILIG
;
A
#
# COMPACT_ATOMS: atom_id res chain seq x y z
N MET A 1 46.23 -34.28 -6.86
CA MET A 1 45.99 -32.83 -6.88
C MET A 1 44.50 -32.61 -6.74
N ALA A 2 44.05 -32.29 -5.53
CA ALA A 2 42.65 -32.05 -5.21
C ALA A 2 42.32 -30.58 -5.54
N GLU A 3 41.52 -30.36 -6.57
CA GLU A 3 40.96 -29.06 -6.88
C GLU A 3 39.84 -28.80 -5.86
N LYS A 4 40.13 -27.90 -4.90
CA LYS A 4 39.15 -27.42 -3.93
C LYS A 4 38.00 -26.78 -4.69
N GLU A 5 36.89 -27.50 -4.81
CA GLU A 5 35.58 -26.91 -5.12
C GLU A 5 35.33 -25.76 -4.14
N SER A 6 35.26 -24.56 -4.70
CA SER A 6 34.89 -23.33 -4.02
C SER A 6 33.50 -23.49 -3.41
N LYS A 7 33.46 -23.88 -2.12
CA LYS A 7 32.28 -23.89 -1.28
C LYS A 7 31.60 -22.51 -1.24
N ASN A 8 30.28 -22.51 -1.42
CA ASN A 8 29.33 -21.50 -0.97
C ASN A 8 29.41 -20.09 -1.60
N LYS A 9 28.89 -19.94 -2.82
CA LYS A 9 28.16 -18.70 -3.17
C LYS A 9 26.75 -18.81 -2.61
N TRP A 10 26.52 -18.17 -1.47
CA TRP A 10 25.19 -17.98 -0.90
C TRP A 10 24.35 -17.19 -1.91
N HIS A 11 23.59 -17.88 -2.76
CA HIS A 11 22.48 -17.27 -3.47
C HIS A 11 21.36 -17.07 -2.44
N THR A 12 21.45 -15.97 -1.68
CA THR A 12 20.31 -15.52 -0.88
C THR A 12 19.16 -15.21 -1.84
N PRO A 13 17.94 -15.75 -1.60
CA PRO A 13 16.77 -15.41 -2.40
C PRO A 13 16.53 -13.90 -2.34
N THR A 14 16.14 -13.31 -3.48
CA THR A 14 15.76 -11.89 -3.61
C THR A 14 14.78 -11.47 -2.51
N GLU A 15 13.84 -12.35 -2.21
CA GLU A 15 12.78 -12.20 -1.22
C GLU A 15 13.33 -12.06 0.21
N ARG A 16 14.39 -12.82 0.53
CA ARG A 16 15.04 -12.76 1.85
C ARG A 16 15.85 -11.48 2.02
N ILE A 17 16.48 -10.99 0.95
CA ILE A 17 17.17 -9.69 0.94
C ILE A 17 16.17 -8.57 1.17
N MET A 18 15.00 -8.61 0.52
CA MET A 18 13.93 -7.62 0.70
C MET A 18 13.43 -7.61 2.15
N MET A 19 13.09 -8.78 2.70
CA MET A 19 12.62 -8.90 4.09
C MET A 19 13.64 -8.35 5.11
N LEU A 20 14.90 -8.79 5.03
CA LEU A 20 15.95 -8.34 5.96
C LEU A 20 16.28 -6.86 5.77
N GLY A 21 16.23 -6.36 4.53
CA GLY A 21 16.43 -4.94 4.23
C GLY A 21 15.34 -4.05 4.86
N PHE A 22 14.07 -4.46 4.76
CA PHE A 22 12.96 -3.74 5.39
C PHE A 22 13.11 -3.74 6.92
N ALA A 23 13.41 -4.89 7.52
CA ALA A 23 13.64 -4.99 8.96
C ALA A 23 14.81 -4.10 9.42
N ALA A 24 15.92 -4.09 8.68
CA ALA A 24 17.08 -3.25 9.01
C ALA A 24 16.75 -1.75 8.98
N VAL A 25 15.97 -1.30 8.00
CA VAL A 25 15.55 0.11 7.91
C VAL A 25 14.56 0.48 9.01
N ILE A 26 13.65 -0.41 9.39
CA ILE A 26 12.75 -0.20 10.54
C ILE A 26 13.57 -0.04 11.83
N LEU A 27 14.54 -0.92 12.08
CA LEU A 27 15.40 -0.84 13.27
C LEU A 27 16.25 0.43 13.28
N LEU A 28 16.83 0.81 12.13
CA LEU A 28 17.60 2.05 12.00
C LEU A 28 16.70 3.27 12.23
N GLY A 29 15.50 3.29 11.65
CA GLY A 29 14.50 4.33 11.89
C GLY A 29 14.10 4.43 13.35
N THR A 30 13.94 3.29 14.02
CA THR A 30 13.63 3.22 15.46
C THR A 30 14.75 3.87 16.28
N ILE A 31 16.01 3.54 16.00
CA ILE A 31 17.16 4.13 16.70
C ILE A 31 17.19 5.64 16.50
N LEU A 32 16.97 6.13 15.28
CA LEU A 32 16.94 7.56 14.99
C LEU A 32 15.79 8.27 15.71
N LEU A 33 14.60 7.67 15.76
CA LEU A 33 13.43 8.24 16.43
C LEU A 33 13.54 8.21 17.96
N CYS A 34 14.28 7.26 18.54
CA CYS A 34 14.57 7.24 19.96
C CYS A 34 15.55 8.35 20.41
N LEU A 35 16.26 9.01 19.49
CA LEU A 35 17.19 10.08 19.87
C LEU A 35 16.42 11.28 20.44
N PRO A 36 16.92 11.94 21.51
CA PRO A 36 16.29 13.13 22.09
C PRO A 36 16.05 14.26 21.08
N VAL A 37 16.90 14.40 20.07
CA VAL A 37 16.75 15.39 18.99
C VAL A 37 15.51 15.15 18.12
N SER A 38 14.97 13.94 18.11
CA SER A 38 13.77 13.56 17.34
C SER A 38 12.48 13.94 18.05
N ALA A 39 12.49 14.11 19.37
CA ALA A 39 11.32 14.47 20.15
C ALA A 39 11.14 15.98 20.26
N ALA A 40 9.90 16.46 20.20
CA ALA A 40 9.60 17.88 20.24
C ALA A 40 9.92 18.53 21.61
N ASP A 41 9.77 17.77 22.70
CA ASP A 41 10.08 18.18 24.07
C ASP A 41 11.53 17.92 24.48
N GLY A 42 12.34 17.35 23.56
CA GLY A 42 13.73 16.97 23.81
C GLY A 42 13.90 15.75 24.72
N LYS A 43 12.83 15.02 25.07
CA LYS A 43 12.90 13.79 25.88
C LYS A 43 12.72 12.56 24.99
N SER A 44 13.48 11.50 25.23
CA SER A 44 13.36 10.26 24.46
C SER A 44 11.92 9.74 24.53
N VAL A 45 11.33 9.47 23.36
CA VAL A 45 10.05 8.78 23.23
C VAL A 45 10.22 7.32 23.70
N TYR A 46 9.15 6.72 24.22
CA TYR A 46 9.15 5.30 24.58
C TYR A 46 9.51 4.44 23.36
N TRP A 47 10.48 3.53 23.52
CA TRP A 47 11.10 2.81 22.41
C TRP A 47 10.11 2.01 21.56
N LEU A 48 9.03 1.50 22.16
CA LEU A 48 8.01 0.74 21.44
C LEU A 48 7.16 1.65 20.55
N ASP A 49 6.89 2.89 20.97
CA ASP A 49 6.19 3.88 20.15
C ASP A 49 7.08 4.39 19.01
N ALA A 50 8.38 4.51 19.25
CA ALA A 50 9.36 4.78 18.19
C ALA A 50 9.45 3.60 17.19
N LEU A 51 9.44 2.36 17.67
CA LEU A 51 9.44 1.16 16.80
C LEU A 51 8.14 1.07 16.00
N PHE A 52 7.00 1.35 16.63
CA PHE A 52 5.70 1.39 15.98
C PHE A 52 5.67 2.46 14.88
N THR A 53 6.15 3.66 15.19
CA THR A 53 6.24 4.78 14.24
C THR A 53 7.21 4.49 13.10
N ALA A 54 8.37 3.88 13.38
CA ALA A 54 9.29 3.46 12.33
C ALA A 54 8.67 2.40 11.42
N THR A 55 7.98 1.42 12.00
CA THR A 55 7.31 0.34 11.27
C THR A 55 6.19 0.89 10.40
N THR A 56 5.28 1.70 10.97
CA THR A 56 4.16 2.29 10.23
C THR A 56 4.64 3.19 9.10
N SER A 57 5.76 3.91 9.28
CA SER A 57 6.36 4.76 8.24
C SER A 57 6.96 3.92 7.10
N VAL A 58 7.76 2.90 7.40
CA VAL A 58 8.44 2.07 6.39
C VAL A 58 7.46 1.11 5.68
N CYS A 59 6.50 0.56 6.43
CA CYS A 59 5.42 -0.24 5.87
C CYS A 59 4.37 0.61 5.16
N VAL A 60 4.41 1.93 5.37
CA VAL A 60 3.52 2.89 4.75
C VAL A 60 2.06 2.57 5.13
N THR A 61 1.85 2.31 6.41
CA THR A 61 0.57 1.88 6.97
C THR A 61 -0.26 3.08 7.41
N GLY A 62 0.24 3.92 8.31
CA GLY A 62 -0.47 5.12 8.79
C GLY A 62 -1.14 4.97 10.15
N LEU A 63 -1.07 3.80 10.79
CA LEU A 63 -1.47 3.67 12.19
C LEU A 63 -0.48 4.44 13.06
N VAL A 64 -0.98 5.24 14.01
CA VAL A 64 -0.18 6.13 14.86
C VAL A 64 -0.58 5.94 16.31
N THR A 65 0.39 5.59 17.17
CA THR A 65 0.16 5.48 18.63
C THR A 65 0.34 6.80 19.36
N VAL A 66 1.16 7.70 18.81
CA VAL A 66 1.47 9.03 19.38
C VAL A 66 1.36 10.10 18.29
N PRO A 67 0.60 11.19 18.48
CA PRO A 67 0.32 12.13 17.39
C PRO A 67 1.60 12.70 16.77
N THR A 68 1.69 12.60 15.44
CA THR A 68 2.94 12.95 14.72
C THR A 68 3.22 14.46 14.75
N ALA A 69 2.14 15.26 14.73
CA ALA A 69 2.23 16.72 14.72
C ALA A 69 2.92 17.29 15.97
N THR A 70 2.63 16.72 17.15
CA THR A 70 3.04 17.26 18.46
C THR A 70 4.22 16.51 19.07
N THR A 71 4.35 15.21 18.83
CA THR A 71 5.38 14.36 19.47
C THR A 71 6.78 14.58 18.86
N TRP A 72 6.85 14.76 17.55
CA TRP A 72 8.13 14.77 16.83
C TRP A 72 8.63 16.19 16.55
N SER A 73 9.93 16.39 16.73
CA SER A 73 10.64 17.60 16.29
C SER A 73 10.70 17.68 14.76
N THR A 74 11.19 18.79 14.22
CA THR A 74 11.47 18.91 12.78
C THR A 74 12.41 17.80 12.28
N PHE A 75 13.42 17.42 13.06
CA PHE A 75 14.31 16.31 12.73
C PHE A 75 13.54 14.98 12.68
N GLY A 76 12.73 14.69 13.70
CA GLY A 76 11.89 13.48 13.73
C GLY A 76 10.92 13.40 12.55
N LYS A 77 10.28 14.51 12.19
CA LYS A 77 9.39 14.62 11.02
C LYS A 77 10.13 14.34 9.70
N ILE A 78 11.36 14.82 9.55
CA ILE A 78 12.20 14.52 8.36
C ILE A 78 12.58 13.03 8.32
N VAL A 79 12.91 12.42 9.46
CA VAL A 79 13.18 10.98 9.54
C VAL A 79 11.96 10.18 9.11
N ILE A 80 10.77 10.49 9.65
CA ILE A 80 9.50 9.85 9.28
C ILE A 80 9.25 9.98 7.78
N LEU A 81 9.41 11.18 7.22
CA LEU A 81 9.25 11.44 5.79
C LEU A 81 10.20 10.59 4.93
N GLY A 82 11.47 10.45 5.36
CA GLY A 82 12.45 9.60 4.69
C GLY A 82 12.10 8.11 4.76
N LEU A 83 11.58 7.64 5.89
CA LEU A 83 11.10 6.27 6.06
C LEU A 83 9.88 5.98 5.17
N ILE A 84 8.93 6.93 5.08
CA ILE A 84 7.79 6.87 4.17
C ILE A 84 8.26 6.76 2.73
N GLN A 85 9.18 7.62 2.29
CA GLN A 85 9.69 7.59 0.92
C GLN A 85 10.39 6.27 0.58
N PHE A 86 11.19 5.78 1.53
CA PHE A 86 11.87 4.49 1.38
C PHE A 86 10.88 3.34 1.26
N GLY A 87 9.87 3.34 2.13
CA GLY A 87 8.78 2.38 2.11
C GLY A 87 8.02 2.40 0.80
N GLY A 88 7.52 3.57 0.41
CA GLY A 88 6.63 3.78 -0.75
C GLY A 88 7.28 3.40 -2.07
N LEU A 89 8.52 3.86 -2.31
CA LEU A 89 9.27 3.52 -3.52
C LEU A 89 9.76 2.06 -3.52
N GLY A 90 9.97 1.48 -2.34
CA GLY A 90 10.52 0.16 -2.12
C GLY A 90 12.05 0.13 -2.20
N ILE A 91 12.65 -0.87 -1.54
CA ILE A 91 14.10 -1.03 -1.37
C ILE A 91 14.85 -0.92 -2.71
N MET A 92 14.33 -1.54 -3.77
CA MET A 92 15.02 -1.61 -5.06
C MET A 92 15.09 -0.27 -5.78
N ALA A 93 14.04 0.55 -5.68
CA ALA A 93 14.06 1.91 -6.22
C ALA A 93 15.07 2.79 -5.47
N CYS A 94 15.09 2.70 -4.13
CA CYS A 94 16.04 3.44 -3.30
C CYS A 94 17.50 3.04 -3.57
N LEU A 95 17.80 1.74 -3.63
CA LEU A 95 19.14 1.26 -3.97
C LEU A 95 19.59 1.77 -5.35
N THR A 96 18.70 1.69 -6.34
CA THR A 96 18.99 2.17 -7.70
C THR A 96 19.21 3.68 -7.72
N MET A 97 18.44 4.45 -6.95
CA MET A 97 18.62 5.90 -6.81
C MET A 97 20.03 6.24 -6.32
N VAL A 98 20.51 5.58 -5.26
CA VAL A 98 21.86 5.78 -4.72
C VAL A 98 22.93 5.48 -5.77
N PHE A 99 22.82 4.37 -6.51
CA PHE A 99 23.76 4.04 -7.57
C PHE A 99 23.77 5.06 -8.72
N LEU A 100 22.59 5.59 -9.08
CA LEU A 100 22.47 6.62 -10.11
C LEU A 100 23.11 7.95 -9.69
N ILE A 101 22.87 8.39 -8.44
CA ILE A 101 23.46 9.62 -7.88
C ILE A 101 24.99 9.50 -7.80
N LEU A 102 25.50 8.37 -7.31
CA LEU A 102 26.93 8.09 -7.20
C LEU A 102 27.60 7.79 -8.55
N ARG A 103 26.85 7.83 -9.67
CA ARG A 103 27.30 7.46 -11.03
C ARG A 103 28.02 6.11 -11.09
N ARG A 104 27.69 5.18 -10.19
CA ARG A 104 28.30 3.85 -10.12
C ARG A 104 27.61 2.88 -11.07
N LYS A 105 28.38 1.97 -11.67
CA LYS A 105 27.82 0.92 -12.54
C LYS A 105 26.97 -0.03 -11.71
N ILE A 106 25.72 -0.26 -12.16
CA ILE A 106 24.80 -1.21 -11.52
C ILE A 106 25.18 -2.63 -11.96
N SER A 107 25.46 -3.50 -10.97
CA SER A 107 25.84 -4.88 -11.19
C SER A 107 24.73 -5.72 -11.84
N LEU A 108 25.08 -6.83 -12.49
CA LEU A 108 24.09 -7.76 -13.06
C LEU A 108 23.19 -8.38 -11.98
N GLN A 109 23.73 -8.63 -10.79
CA GLN A 109 22.94 -9.11 -9.65
C GLN A 109 21.86 -8.08 -9.27
N SER A 110 22.23 -6.80 -9.14
CA SER A 110 21.28 -5.72 -8.86
C SER A 110 20.23 -5.58 -9.97
N ARG A 111 20.60 -5.75 -11.24
CA ARG A 111 19.64 -5.73 -12.36
C ARG A 111 18.68 -6.92 -12.35
N LYS A 112 19.15 -8.10 -11.95
CA LYS A 112 18.31 -9.29 -11.79
C LYS A 112 17.32 -9.11 -10.64
N LEU A 113 17.78 -8.59 -9.50
CA LEU A 113 16.89 -8.24 -8.39
C LEU A 113 15.79 -7.26 -8.84
N ILE A 114 16.13 -6.22 -9.64
CA ILE A 114 15.13 -5.28 -10.19
C ILE A 114 14.13 -6.03 -11.10
N GLN A 115 14.61 -6.96 -11.94
CA GLN A 115 13.74 -7.76 -12.80
C GLN A 115 12.77 -8.59 -11.97
N ASP A 116 13.25 -9.29 -10.94
CA ASP A 116 12.46 -10.15 -10.07
C ASP A 116 11.42 -9.34 -9.27
N THR A 117 11.82 -8.22 -8.67
CA THR A 117 10.93 -7.36 -7.85
C THR A 117 9.78 -6.76 -8.66
N TYR A 118 10.05 -6.37 -9.91
CA TYR A 118 9.05 -5.76 -10.79
C TYR A 118 8.44 -6.75 -11.79
N ASN A 119 8.72 -8.05 -11.63
CA ASN A 119 8.30 -9.15 -12.51
C ASN A 119 8.44 -8.83 -14.01
N LEU A 120 9.59 -8.27 -14.40
CA LEU A 120 9.84 -7.80 -15.77
C LEU A 120 10.26 -8.96 -16.68
N PRO A 121 9.78 -9.02 -17.93
CA PRO A 121 10.10 -10.12 -18.85
C PRO A 121 11.57 -10.12 -19.31
N VAL A 122 12.29 -8.98 -19.22
CA VAL A 122 13.68 -8.85 -19.69
C VAL A 122 14.55 -8.01 -18.74
N LEU A 123 15.83 -8.40 -18.60
CA LEU A 123 16.85 -7.67 -17.85
C LEU A 123 17.26 -6.34 -18.52
N LYS A 124 17.19 -6.26 -19.85
CA LYS A 124 17.64 -5.09 -20.62
C LYS A 124 16.67 -3.93 -20.38
N GLY A 125 17.21 -2.80 -19.90
CA GLY A 125 16.41 -1.59 -19.67
C GLY A 125 15.74 -1.50 -18.30
N SER A 126 15.94 -2.47 -17.40
CA SER A 126 15.35 -2.48 -16.05
C SER A 126 15.68 -1.22 -15.24
N VAL A 127 16.93 -0.74 -15.32
CA VAL A 127 17.37 0.52 -14.69
C VAL A 127 16.62 1.74 -15.25
N GLY A 128 16.32 1.74 -16.55
CA GLY A 128 15.58 2.83 -17.18
C GLY A 128 14.15 2.94 -16.67
N ILE A 129 13.52 1.80 -16.37
CA ILE A 129 12.18 1.73 -15.76
C ILE A 129 12.22 2.35 -14.37
N VAL A 130 13.19 1.97 -13.53
CA VAL A 130 13.34 2.54 -12.19
C VAL A 130 13.62 4.04 -12.24
N ARG A 131 14.45 4.51 -13.19
CA ARG A 131 14.67 5.95 -13.36
C ARG A 131 13.39 6.70 -13.72
N ARG A 132 12.56 6.15 -14.62
CA ARG A 132 11.25 6.75 -14.96
C ARG A 132 10.30 6.76 -13.78
N LEU A 133 10.32 5.69 -12.97
CA LEU A 133 9.54 5.60 -11.73
C LEU A 133 9.93 6.73 -10.77
N LEU A 134 11.23 6.88 -10.48
CA LEU A 134 11.71 7.92 -9.56
C LEU A 134 11.36 9.34 -10.03
N ILE A 135 11.52 9.63 -11.32
CA ILE A 135 11.16 10.94 -11.90
C ILE A 135 9.64 11.14 -11.86
N GLY A 136 8.87 10.10 -12.19
CA GLY A 136 7.41 10.15 -12.16
C GLY A 136 6.87 10.44 -10.76
N THR A 137 7.38 9.73 -9.75
CA THR A 137 7.06 9.96 -8.34
C THR A 137 7.38 11.40 -7.93
N ALA A 138 8.61 11.86 -8.14
CA ALA A 138 9.02 13.21 -7.75
C ALA A 138 8.16 14.28 -8.45
N THR A 139 7.78 14.07 -9.70
CA THR A 139 6.92 15.02 -10.45
C THR A 139 5.54 15.14 -9.81
N VAL A 140 4.92 14.00 -9.46
CA VAL A 140 3.58 13.99 -8.86
C VAL A 140 3.60 14.50 -7.43
N GLU A 141 4.62 14.16 -6.64
CA GLU A 141 4.82 14.68 -5.29
C GLU A 141 5.02 16.21 -5.29
N ILE A 142 5.85 16.74 -6.20
CA ILE A 142 6.04 18.20 -6.32
C ILE A 142 4.73 18.88 -6.73
N ALA A 143 3.99 18.31 -7.69
CA ALA A 143 2.70 18.86 -8.09
C ALA A 143 1.69 18.88 -6.91
N GLY A 144 1.63 17.79 -6.14
CA GLY A 144 0.83 17.70 -4.93
C GLY A 144 1.26 18.72 -3.86
N ALA A 145 2.57 18.89 -3.66
CA ALA A 145 3.11 19.85 -2.70
C ALA A 145 2.79 21.30 -3.11
N VAL A 146 2.82 21.62 -4.41
CA VAL A 146 2.40 22.94 -4.90
C VAL A 146 0.92 23.16 -4.64
N LEU A 147 0.06 22.17 -4.90
CA LEU A 147 -1.38 22.28 -4.62
C LEU A 147 -1.67 22.48 -3.13
N TYR A 148 -1.02 21.70 -2.26
CA TYR A 148 -1.12 21.87 -0.82
C TYR A 148 -0.59 23.20 -0.31
N SER A 149 0.41 23.79 -0.98
CA SER A 149 1.02 25.06 -0.57
C SER A 149 0.03 26.23 -0.61
N PHE A 150 -0.93 26.21 -1.53
CA PHE A 150 -1.98 27.24 -1.58
C PHE A 150 -2.85 27.29 -0.32
N TRP A 151 -2.89 26.22 0.48
CA TRP A 151 -3.62 26.19 1.74
C TRP A 151 -2.69 26.28 2.97
N PHE A 152 -1.63 25.48 3.03
CA PHE A 152 -0.76 25.43 4.21
C PHE A 152 0.17 26.64 4.37
N VAL A 153 0.58 27.30 3.28
CA VAL A 153 1.48 28.47 3.37
C VAL A 153 0.79 29.69 3.99
N PRO A 154 -0.44 30.05 3.58
CA PRO A 154 -1.19 31.12 4.25
C PRO A 154 -1.43 30.85 5.74
N GLU A 155 -1.74 29.61 6.11
CA GLU A 155 -2.12 29.25 7.48
C GLU A 155 -0.92 29.15 8.44
N TYR A 156 0.15 28.47 8.02
CA TYR A 156 1.29 28.15 8.90
C TYR A 156 2.53 29.02 8.64
N GLY A 157 2.47 29.95 7.68
CA GLY A 157 3.59 30.77 7.22
C GLY A 157 4.46 30.07 6.17
N PHE A 158 5.35 30.82 5.53
CA PHE A 158 6.08 30.37 4.34
C PHE A 158 6.87 29.07 4.53
N TRP A 159 7.85 29.06 5.45
CA TRP A 159 8.74 27.92 5.63
C TRP A 159 8.04 26.68 6.18
N LYS A 160 7.19 26.88 7.20
CA LYS A 160 6.45 25.78 7.82
C LYS A 160 5.38 25.23 6.89
N GLY A 161 4.66 26.08 6.17
CA GLY A 161 3.65 25.70 5.19
C GLY A 161 4.23 24.91 4.01
N ILE A 162 5.41 25.28 3.50
CA ILE A 162 6.11 24.49 2.49
C ILE A 162 6.47 23.11 3.03
N GLY A 163 7.03 23.03 4.25
CA GLY A 163 7.36 21.77 4.91
C GLY A 163 6.13 20.86 5.07
N TYR A 164 5.01 21.42 5.51
CA TYR A 164 3.74 20.70 5.63
C TYR A 164 3.26 20.21 4.27
N SER A 165 3.34 21.05 3.23
CA SER A 165 2.88 20.69 1.89
C SER A 165 3.68 19.53 1.29
N ILE A 166 5.01 19.56 1.43
CA ILE A 166 5.89 18.47 0.98
C ILE A 166 5.59 17.19 1.77
N PHE A 167 5.45 17.29 3.10
CA PHE A 167 5.19 16.13 3.95
C PHE A 167 3.88 15.43 3.57
N HIS A 168 2.78 16.19 3.44
CA HIS A 168 1.49 15.62 3.07
C HIS A 168 1.46 15.14 1.61
N ALA A 169 2.20 15.76 0.70
CA ALA A 169 2.29 15.27 -0.68
C ALA A 169 2.99 13.91 -0.78
N VAL A 170 4.13 13.76 -0.10
CA VAL A 170 4.85 12.49 -0.03
C VAL A 170 4.04 11.45 0.74
N SER A 171 3.45 11.81 1.88
CA SER A 171 2.62 10.90 2.66
C SER A 171 1.41 10.41 1.86
N ALA A 172 0.70 11.30 1.16
CA ALA A 172 -0.43 10.93 0.33
C ALA A 172 -0.03 10.17 -0.93
N PHE A 173 1.07 10.52 -1.58
CA PHE A 173 1.55 9.78 -2.74
C PHE A 173 2.09 8.42 -2.34
N CYS A 174 2.84 8.31 -1.25
CA CYS A 174 3.34 7.02 -0.79
C CYS A 174 2.24 6.16 -0.16
N ASN A 175 1.02 6.68 0.03
CA ASN A 175 -0.11 5.97 0.64
C ASN A 175 0.10 5.71 2.15
N ALA A 176 0.74 6.65 2.85
CA ALA A 176 1.25 6.49 4.20
C ALA A 176 0.29 6.88 5.32
N GLY A 177 -0.64 7.80 5.10
CA GLY A 177 -1.65 8.22 6.09
C GLY A 177 -1.14 9.00 7.29
N ILE A 178 0.16 9.23 7.40
CA ILE A 178 0.74 10.03 8.47
C ILE A 178 0.61 11.51 8.10
N ASP A 179 0.11 12.34 9.01
CA ASP A 179 -0.07 13.78 8.79
C ASP A 179 0.56 14.65 9.91
N LEU A 180 0.61 15.97 9.66
CA LEU A 180 1.14 16.97 10.59
C LEU A 180 0.07 17.96 11.08
N VAL A 181 -1.20 17.71 10.79
CA VAL A 181 -2.32 18.62 11.04
C VAL A 181 -2.69 18.56 12.52
N GLY A 182 -2.72 17.36 13.10
CA GLY A 182 -3.05 17.19 14.52
C GLY A 182 -3.45 15.77 14.88
N GLU A 183 -4.20 15.62 15.97
CA GLU A 183 -4.66 14.33 16.48
C GLU A 183 -5.85 13.76 15.69
N ALA A 184 -6.64 14.61 15.04
CA ALA A 184 -7.83 14.24 14.27
C ALA A 184 -7.56 14.17 12.75
N SER A 185 -6.30 14.02 12.36
CA SER A 185 -5.86 13.99 10.97
C SER A 185 -6.50 15.07 10.08
N PHE A 186 -7.16 14.68 8.98
CA PHE A 186 -7.80 15.57 8.01
C PHE A 186 -9.27 15.88 8.35
N ALA A 187 -9.77 15.51 9.53
CA ALA A 187 -11.14 15.84 9.95
C ALA A 187 -11.49 17.33 9.85
N PRO A 188 -10.58 18.28 10.19
CA PRO A 188 -10.82 19.70 9.98
C PRO A 188 -11.05 20.09 8.50
N PHE A 189 -10.63 19.24 7.56
CA PHE A 189 -10.70 19.49 6.12
C PHE A 189 -11.84 18.76 5.42
N VAL A 190 -12.78 18.15 6.14
CA VAL A 190 -13.90 17.40 5.55
C VAL A 190 -14.69 18.18 4.49
N THR A 191 -14.72 19.52 4.58
CA THR A 191 -15.41 20.38 3.61
C THR A 191 -14.48 21.10 2.62
N ASN A 192 -13.16 20.96 2.75
CA ASN A 192 -12.18 21.69 1.93
C ASN A 192 -11.91 20.93 0.61
N PRO A 193 -12.36 21.43 -0.55
CA PRO A 193 -12.22 20.71 -1.81
C PRO A 193 -10.77 20.58 -2.27
N LEU A 194 -9.94 21.61 -2.02
CA LEU A 194 -8.55 21.61 -2.48
C LEU A 194 -7.76 20.48 -1.84
N ILE A 195 -7.86 20.33 -0.51
CA ILE A 195 -7.18 19.24 0.20
C ILE A 195 -7.76 17.90 -0.24
N ASN A 196 -9.09 17.71 -0.17
CA ASN A 196 -9.72 16.43 -0.51
C ASN A 196 -9.38 15.93 -1.93
N PHE A 197 -9.52 16.77 -2.95
CA PHE A 197 -9.24 16.36 -4.33
C PHE A 197 -7.75 16.16 -4.60
N THR A 198 -6.87 16.95 -3.95
CA THR A 198 -5.42 16.75 -4.05
C THR A 198 -5.02 15.42 -3.43
N THR A 199 -5.47 15.12 -2.21
CA THR A 199 -5.18 13.85 -1.52
C THR A 199 -5.72 12.67 -2.32
N MET A 200 -6.99 12.71 -2.72
CA MET A 200 -7.60 11.65 -3.51
C MET A 200 -6.83 11.43 -4.83
N GLY A 201 -6.45 12.50 -5.52
CA GLY A 201 -5.66 12.41 -6.75
C GLY A 201 -4.31 11.71 -6.53
N LEU A 202 -3.57 12.09 -5.49
CA LEU A 202 -2.28 11.47 -5.16
C LEU A 202 -2.43 9.99 -4.82
N ILE A 203 -3.41 9.64 -3.98
CA ILE A 203 -3.69 8.25 -3.59
C ILE A 203 -4.06 7.39 -4.81
N LEU A 204 -4.99 7.88 -5.63
CA LEU A 204 -5.46 7.17 -6.81
C LEU A 204 -4.33 6.96 -7.81
N LEU A 205 -3.56 8.01 -8.12
CA LEU A 205 -2.43 7.91 -9.02
C LEU A 205 -1.45 6.85 -8.50
N SER A 206 -1.05 6.94 -7.24
CA SER A 206 -0.07 6.01 -6.69
C SER A 206 -0.53 4.55 -6.63
N GLY A 207 -1.82 4.33 -6.33
CA GLY A 207 -2.41 3.00 -6.22
C GLY A 207 -2.65 2.27 -7.56
N LEU A 208 -2.59 2.96 -8.72
CA LEU A 208 -2.78 2.34 -10.05
C LEU A 208 -1.56 1.54 -10.53
N GLY A 209 -0.37 1.85 -10.03
CA GLY A 209 0.88 1.25 -10.46
C GLY A 209 1.48 1.87 -11.73
N PHE A 210 2.80 1.97 -11.74
CA PHE A 210 3.55 2.69 -12.78
C PHE A 210 3.35 2.17 -14.23
N PRO A 211 3.19 0.86 -14.50
CA PRO A 211 2.93 0.37 -15.86
C PRO A 211 1.65 0.94 -16.46
N VAL A 212 0.61 1.09 -15.63
CA VAL A 212 -0.69 1.63 -16.05
C VAL A 212 -0.55 3.10 -16.42
N TRP A 213 0.19 3.89 -15.64
CA TRP A 213 0.45 5.29 -15.98
C TRP A 213 1.09 5.44 -17.35
N TRP A 214 2.16 4.69 -17.59
CA TRP A 214 2.92 4.82 -18.82
C TRP A 214 2.09 4.40 -20.03
N GLU A 215 1.35 3.29 -19.92
CA GLU A 215 0.46 2.85 -20.99
C GLU A 215 -0.64 3.88 -21.25
N VAL A 216 -1.29 4.41 -20.20
CA VAL A 216 -2.33 5.45 -20.35
C VAL A 216 -1.74 6.73 -20.97
N MET A 217 -0.60 7.22 -20.51
CA MET A 217 0.05 8.41 -21.06
C MET A 217 0.44 8.22 -22.53
N GLU A 218 1.03 7.07 -22.88
CA GLU A 218 1.37 6.74 -24.26
C GLU A 218 0.12 6.74 -25.15
N ARG A 219 -0.97 6.12 -24.69
CA ARG A 219 -2.23 6.10 -25.47
C ARG A 219 -2.88 7.47 -25.59
N VAL A 220 -2.86 8.29 -24.54
CA VAL A 220 -3.37 9.67 -24.60
C VAL A 220 -2.55 10.48 -25.61
N GLN A 221 -1.22 10.36 -25.58
CA GLN A 221 -0.35 11.05 -26.55
C GLN A 221 -0.59 10.60 -27.99
N GLU A 222 -0.78 9.30 -28.25
CA GLU A 222 -1.14 8.79 -29.57
C GLU A 222 -2.46 9.36 -30.09
N LEU A 223 -3.44 9.51 -29.19
CA LEU A 223 -4.77 10.01 -29.51
C LEU A 223 -4.75 11.52 -29.79
N VAL A 224 -4.02 12.30 -28.99
CA VAL A 224 -3.81 13.74 -29.20
C VAL A 224 -3.03 14.00 -30.49
N LYS A 225 -2.06 13.14 -30.84
CA LYS A 225 -1.29 13.23 -32.09
C LYS A 225 -2.05 12.70 -33.32
N GLY A 226 -3.32 12.30 -33.18
CA GLY A 226 -4.14 11.80 -34.29
C GLY A 226 -3.69 10.46 -34.87
N LYS A 227 -2.76 9.75 -34.22
CA LYS A 227 -2.18 8.50 -34.75
C LYS A 227 -3.13 7.31 -34.67
N ARG A 228 -4.22 7.40 -33.89
CA ARG A 228 -5.22 6.35 -33.72
C ARG A 228 -6.65 6.89 -33.59
N PRO A 229 -7.66 6.18 -34.12
CA PRO A 229 -9.06 6.55 -33.95
C PRO A 229 -9.53 6.34 -32.50
N ARG A 230 -10.38 7.26 -32.00
CA ARG A 230 -10.96 7.22 -30.63
C ARG A 230 -11.56 5.87 -30.25
N LYS A 231 -12.17 5.16 -31.21
CA LYS A 231 -12.78 3.82 -31.00
C LYS A 231 -11.79 2.74 -30.53
N ASN A 232 -10.49 2.89 -30.81
CA ASN A 232 -9.48 1.90 -30.45
C ASN A 232 -8.71 2.22 -29.16
N PHE A 233 -9.01 3.35 -28.50
CA PHE A 233 -8.33 3.78 -27.27
C PHE A 233 -8.42 2.70 -26.18
N VAL A 234 -9.63 2.27 -25.85
CA VAL A 234 -9.88 1.27 -24.79
C VAL A 234 -9.51 -0.13 -25.24
N ARG A 235 -9.68 -0.47 -26.53
CA ARG A 235 -9.39 -1.81 -27.06
C ARG A 235 -7.91 -2.15 -26.98
N GLY A 236 -7.04 -1.17 -27.17
CA GLY A 236 -5.60 -1.36 -27.24
C GLY A 236 -4.89 -1.58 -25.90
N PHE A 237 -5.57 -1.42 -24.75
CA PHE A 237 -4.94 -1.66 -23.45
C PHE A 237 -4.60 -3.13 -23.22
N THR A 238 -3.51 -3.36 -22.49
CA THR A 238 -3.15 -4.69 -21.96
C THR A 238 -4.25 -5.23 -21.03
N LEU A 239 -4.27 -6.56 -20.84
CA LEU A 239 -5.22 -7.19 -19.92
C LEU A 239 -5.04 -6.65 -18.50
N HIS A 240 -3.78 -6.47 -18.09
CA HIS A 240 -3.42 -5.91 -16.78
C HIS A 240 -4.00 -4.51 -16.58
N THR A 241 -3.77 -3.59 -17.51
CA THR A 241 -4.30 -2.21 -17.42
C THR A 241 -5.82 -2.17 -17.44
N LYS A 242 -6.48 -3.02 -18.24
CA LYS A 242 -7.94 -3.14 -18.22
C LYS A 242 -8.44 -3.56 -16.85
N LEU A 243 -7.92 -4.65 -16.30
CA LEU A 243 -8.30 -5.16 -14.97
C LEU A 243 -8.10 -4.09 -13.90
N VAL A 244 -6.92 -3.46 -13.85
CA VAL A 244 -6.59 -2.45 -12.84
C VAL A 244 -7.55 -1.26 -12.90
N LEU A 245 -7.78 -0.70 -14.09
CA LEU A 245 -8.66 0.47 -14.25
C LEU A 245 -10.11 0.11 -13.94
N THR A 246 -10.62 -1.04 -14.42
CA THR A 246 -12.01 -1.43 -14.17
C THR A 246 -12.26 -1.72 -12.70
N THR A 247 -11.37 -2.48 -12.06
CA THR A 247 -11.52 -2.83 -10.65
C THR A 247 -11.38 -1.59 -9.76
N THR A 248 -10.44 -0.70 -10.07
CA THR A 248 -10.29 0.57 -9.34
C THR A 248 -11.55 1.43 -9.45
N MET A 249 -12.12 1.59 -10.65
CA MET A 249 -13.34 2.37 -10.83
C MET A 249 -14.53 1.73 -10.09
N ILE A 250 -14.69 0.41 -10.16
CA ILE A 250 -15.77 -0.29 -9.44
C ILE A 250 -15.63 -0.07 -7.92
N LEU A 251 -14.42 -0.20 -7.37
CA LEU A 251 -14.19 -0.06 -5.93
C LEU A 251 -14.40 1.38 -5.44
N VAL A 252 -13.91 2.38 -6.18
CA VAL A 252 -14.04 3.80 -5.79
C VAL A 252 -15.49 4.28 -5.88
N PHE A 253 -16.15 4.02 -7.00
CA PHE A 253 -17.53 4.47 -7.18
C PHE A 253 -18.52 3.61 -6.40
N GLY A 254 -18.35 2.29 -6.40
CA GLY A 254 -19.18 1.36 -5.64
C GLY A 254 -19.01 1.54 -4.13
N GLY A 255 -17.78 1.71 -3.65
CA GLY A 255 -17.51 1.99 -2.24
C GLY A 255 -18.13 3.30 -1.78
N ALA A 256 -17.92 4.39 -2.54
CA ALA A 256 -18.52 5.69 -2.23
C ALA A 256 -20.06 5.63 -2.22
N LEU A 257 -20.67 4.94 -3.19
CA LEU A 257 -22.12 4.76 -3.26
C LEU A 257 -22.66 3.99 -2.05
N LEU A 258 -22.00 2.89 -1.66
CA LEU A 258 -22.41 2.09 -0.50
C LEU A 258 -22.31 2.89 0.79
N ILE A 259 -21.20 3.61 1.01
CA ILE A 259 -21.00 4.45 2.19
C ILE A 259 -22.04 5.58 2.22
N LEU A 260 -22.33 6.22 1.08
CA LEU A 260 -23.41 7.21 1.00
C LEU A 260 -24.75 6.59 1.36
N ALA A 261 -25.10 5.43 0.81
CA ALA A 261 -26.40 4.80 1.03
C ALA A 261 -26.60 4.41 2.50
N LEU A 262 -25.54 3.94 3.17
CA LEU A 262 -25.59 3.48 4.55
C LEU A 262 -25.57 4.63 5.57
N ASP A 263 -24.75 5.66 5.34
CA ASP A 263 -24.52 6.73 6.31
C ASP A 263 -25.17 8.07 5.93
N TRP A 264 -25.98 8.16 4.86
CA TRP A 264 -26.57 9.43 4.38
C TRP A 264 -27.20 10.28 5.49
N ASN A 265 -27.96 9.65 6.38
CA ASN A 265 -28.66 10.28 7.50
C ASN A 265 -28.03 9.95 8.87
N HIS A 266 -26.88 9.26 8.90
CA HIS A 266 -26.23 8.89 10.15
C HIS A 266 -25.56 10.13 10.75
N ALA A 267 -26.17 10.66 11.82
CA ALA A 267 -25.80 11.95 12.40
C ALA A 267 -24.31 12.07 12.81
N PRO A 268 -23.68 11.04 13.41
CA PRO A 268 -22.26 11.09 13.77
C PRO A 268 -21.30 11.25 12.58
N SER A 269 -21.66 10.73 11.40
CA SER A 269 -20.78 10.72 10.22
C SER A 269 -21.20 11.75 9.17
N LEU A 270 -21.97 11.35 8.15
CA LEU A 270 -22.34 12.19 7.01
C LEU A 270 -23.61 13.01 7.26
N GLY A 271 -24.40 12.68 8.27
CA GLY A 271 -25.75 13.23 8.48
C GLY A 271 -25.78 14.76 8.52
N SER A 272 -24.79 15.37 9.18
CA SER A 272 -24.69 16.82 9.40
C SER A 272 -24.19 17.63 8.19
N LEU A 273 -23.61 16.99 7.17
CA LEU A 273 -22.99 17.66 6.03
C LEU A 273 -24.02 18.05 4.95
N LYS A 274 -23.70 19.04 4.11
CA LYS A 274 -24.52 19.36 2.93
C LYS A 274 -24.40 18.25 1.87
N PRO A 275 -25.40 18.04 0.98
CA PRO A 275 -25.36 16.93 0.01
C PRO A 275 -24.08 16.82 -0.83
N ALA A 276 -23.56 17.93 -1.35
CA ALA A 276 -22.30 17.92 -2.11
C ALA A 276 -21.08 17.55 -1.23
N GLN A 277 -21.09 17.97 0.04
CA GLN A 277 -20.03 17.63 1.00
C GLN A 277 -20.12 16.16 1.42
N LYS A 278 -21.33 15.60 1.57
CA LYS A 278 -21.54 14.16 1.81
C LYS A 278 -20.91 13.34 0.69
N VAL A 279 -21.17 13.71 -0.56
CA VAL A 279 -20.58 13.05 -1.73
C VAL A 279 -19.06 13.10 -1.67
N MET A 280 -18.47 14.28 -1.46
CA MET A 280 -17.02 14.41 -1.36
C MET A 280 -16.42 13.58 -0.23
N ALA A 281 -17.03 13.60 0.97
CA ALA A 281 -16.57 12.84 2.13
C ALA A 281 -16.68 11.32 1.90
N ALA A 282 -17.74 10.84 1.25
CA ALA A 282 -17.88 9.43 0.94
C ALA A 282 -16.91 8.96 -0.16
N PHE A 283 -16.64 9.80 -1.17
CA PHE A 283 -15.57 9.53 -2.14
C PHE A 283 -14.21 9.50 -1.45
N PHE A 284 -13.94 10.44 -0.54
CA PHE A 284 -12.70 10.44 0.23
C PHE A 284 -12.57 9.15 1.06
N GLN A 285 -13.62 8.75 1.78
CA GLN A 285 -13.65 7.51 2.55
C GLN A 285 -13.41 6.27 1.66
N SER A 286 -14.03 6.22 0.48
CA SER A 286 -13.81 5.11 -0.46
C SER A 286 -12.41 5.10 -1.07
N VAL A 287 -11.77 6.27 -1.26
CA VAL A 287 -10.41 6.36 -1.77
C VAL A 287 -9.39 6.06 -0.68
N THR A 288 -9.58 6.58 0.54
CA THR A 288 -8.62 6.43 1.65
C THR A 288 -8.57 5.01 2.20
N THR A 289 -9.69 4.27 2.14
CA THR A 289 -9.71 2.82 2.45
C THR A 289 -8.85 2.01 1.50
N ARG A 290 -8.46 2.52 0.33
CA ARG A 290 -7.50 1.84 -0.57
C ARG A 290 -6.06 2.21 -0.25
N THR A 291 -5.73 1.99 1.02
CA THR A 291 -4.41 2.13 1.64
C THR A 291 -3.89 3.56 1.67
N ALA A 292 -4.58 4.52 2.30
CA ALA A 292 -4.02 5.86 2.43
C ALA A 292 -4.09 6.48 3.82
N GLY A 293 -4.99 6.03 4.70
CA GLY A 293 -4.92 6.28 6.13
C GLY A 293 -5.32 7.67 6.61
N PHE A 294 -5.51 8.66 5.72
CA PHE A 294 -6.09 9.93 6.13
C PHE A 294 -7.55 9.76 6.48
N GLU A 295 -7.98 10.34 7.59
CA GLU A 295 -9.38 10.39 7.99
C GLU A 295 -9.92 11.82 7.88
N THR A 296 -11.08 11.98 7.24
CA THR A 296 -11.85 13.24 7.25
C THR A 296 -13.06 13.18 8.17
N ILE A 297 -13.44 11.97 8.58
CA ILE A 297 -14.47 11.68 9.56
C ILE A 297 -13.88 10.60 10.47
N PRO A 298 -13.96 10.73 11.80
CA PRO A 298 -13.48 9.70 12.70
C PRO A 298 -14.09 8.35 12.37
N GLN A 299 -13.27 7.31 12.27
CA GLN A 299 -13.75 6.02 11.78
C GLN A 299 -14.72 5.32 12.75
N ALA A 300 -14.66 5.69 14.03
CA ALA A 300 -15.59 5.24 15.05
C ALA A 300 -17.01 5.82 14.86
N ASP A 301 -17.16 6.93 14.14
CA ASP A 301 -18.44 7.59 13.91
C ASP A 301 -19.23 6.99 12.75
N PHE A 302 -18.60 6.15 11.92
CA PHE A 302 -19.32 5.41 10.88
C PHE A 302 -20.15 4.28 11.48
N SER A 303 -21.34 4.08 10.90
CA SER A 303 -22.19 2.93 11.22
C SER A 303 -21.42 1.61 11.07
N ASP A 304 -21.79 0.59 11.85
CA ASP A 304 -21.15 -0.73 11.79
C ASP A 304 -21.22 -1.33 10.37
N SER A 305 -22.30 -1.03 9.62
CA SER A 305 -22.44 -1.45 8.23
C SER A 305 -21.41 -0.78 7.31
N SER A 306 -21.19 0.53 7.44
CA SER A 306 -20.15 1.24 6.68
C SER A 306 -18.75 0.85 7.11
N ALA A 307 -18.55 0.51 8.38
CA ALA A 307 -17.29 -0.05 8.86
C ALA A 307 -17.01 -1.41 8.21
N MET A 308 -18.02 -2.28 8.09
CA MET A 308 -17.90 -3.56 7.37
C MET A 308 -17.59 -3.38 5.88
N VAL A 309 -18.26 -2.43 5.21
CA VAL A 309 -17.93 -2.09 3.81
C VAL A 309 -16.49 -1.58 3.70
N SER A 310 -16.08 -0.71 4.62
CA SER A 310 -14.70 -0.19 4.68
C SER A 310 -13.69 -1.31 4.88
N MET A 311 -13.97 -2.32 5.73
CA MET A 311 -13.10 -3.49 5.89
C MET A 311 -12.90 -4.27 4.58
N VAL A 312 -13.95 -4.46 3.78
CA VAL A 312 -13.84 -5.10 2.46
C VAL A 312 -13.01 -4.24 1.50
N LEU A 313 -13.25 -2.93 1.46
CA LEU A 313 -12.48 -2.01 0.62
C LEU A 313 -11.00 -1.96 1.03
N MET A 314 -10.71 -2.01 2.34
CA MET A 314 -9.36 -2.07 2.89
C MET A 314 -8.63 -3.36 2.54
N PHE A 315 -9.33 -4.50 2.64
CA PHE A 315 -8.77 -5.79 2.26
C PHE A 315 -8.32 -5.80 0.79
N ILE A 316 -9.12 -5.17 -0.09
CA ILE A 316 -8.80 -4.99 -1.51
C ILE A 316 -7.97 -3.71 -1.70
N GLY A 317 -6.66 -3.85 -1.53
CA GLY A 317 -5.71 -2.75 -1.64
C GLY A 317 -5.50 -2.23 -3.07
N GLY A 318 -4.33 -1.64 -3.32
CA GLY A 318 -4.01 -1.09 -4.64
C GLY A 318 -3.49 -2.12 -5.63
N SER A 319 -3.03 -1.63 -6.79
CA SER A 319 -2.58 -2.47 -7.88
C SER A 319 -1.10 -2.85 -7.75
N PRO A 320 -0.63 -3.92 -8.40
CA PRO A 320 0.79 -4.26 -8.44
C PRO A 320 1.63 -3.11 -8.99
N MET A 321 2.91 -3.03 -8.59
CA MET A 321 3.81 -1.95 -8.98
C MET A 321 3.34 -0.54 -8.55
N GLY A 322 2.39 -0.44 -7.62
CA GLY A 322 2.05 0.80 -6.91
C GLY A 322 2.65 0.83 -5.51
N THR A 323 2.40 1.92 -4.78
CA THR A 323 2.87 2.10 -3.39
C THR A 323 1.94 1.43 -2.37
N ALA A 324 0.68 1.26 -2.74
CA ALA A 324 -0.41 0.69 -1.94
C ALA A 324 -0.12 -0.74 -1.46
N GLY A 325 -0.57 -1.08 -0.25
CA GLY A 325 -0.52 -2.44 0.31
C GLY A 325 -1.71 -3.32 -0.05
N GLY A 326 -2.04 -4.25 0.84
CA GLY A 326 -3.23 -5.12 0.76
C GLY A 326 -3.20 -6.20 -0.31
N VAL A 327 -4.30 -6.96 -0.38
CA VAL A 327 -4.51 -7.91 -1.47
C VAL A 327 -4.71 -7.11 -2.75
N LYS A 328 -3.86 -7.34 -3.74
CA LYS A 328 -3.83 -6.52 -4.95
C LYS A 328 -5.16 -6.60 -5.70
N THR A 329 -5.57 -5.47 -6.29
CA THR A 329 -6.79 -5.39 -7.13
C THR A 329 -6.85 -6.52 -8.18
N THR A 330 -5.71 -6.81 -8.82
CA THR A 330 -5.59 -7.86 -9.85
C THR A 330 -5.81 -9.26 -9.28
N THR A 331 -5.39 -9.51 -8.03
CA THR A 331 -5.59 -10.80 -7.36
C THR A 331 -7.08 -11.07 -7.20
N VAL A 332 -7.81 -10.09 -6.66
CA VAL A 332 -9.27 -10.21 -6.46
C VAL A 332 -9.99 -10.28 -7.80
N ALA A 333 -9.60 -9.45 -8.77
CA ALA A 333 -10.20 -9.47 -10.10
C ALA A 333 -10.04 -10.83 -10.80
N ILE A 334 -8.87 -11.47 -10.70
CA ILE A 334 -8.64 -12.81 -11.25
C ILE A 334 -9.53 -13.85 -10.57
N LEU A 335 -9.68 -13.81 -9.24
CA LEU A 335 -10.56 -14.72 -8.51
C LEU A 335 -12.04 -14.54 -8.90
N VAL A 336 -12.50 -13.29 -9.08
CA VAL A 336 -13.85 -13.00 -9.56
C VAL A 336 -14.05 -13.52 -10.99
N VAL A 337 -13.08 -13.32 -11.88
CA VAL A 337 -13.14 -13.85 -13.26
C VAL A 337 -13.13 -15.38 -13.27
N LEU A 338 -12.35 -16.03 -12.39
CA LEU A 338 -12.34 -17.48 -12.23
C LEU A 338 -13.72 -18.00 -11.87
N VAL A 339 -14.34 -17.44 -10.83
CA VAL A 339 -15.69 -17.83 -10.38
C VAL A 339 -16.72 -17.58 -11.49
N ALA A 340 -16.66 -16.42 -12.15
CA ALA A 340 -17.57 -16.10 -13.25
C ALA A 340 -17.42 -17.04 -14.46
N SER A 341 -16.19 -17.44 -14.79
CA SER A 341 -15.91 -18.39 -15.89
C SER A 341 -16.43 -19.78 -15.53
N TYR A 342 -16.21 -20.21 -14.29
CA TYR A 342 -16.71 -21.50 -13.78
C TYR A 342 -18.24 -21.58 -13.82
N ILE A 343 -18.94 -20.53 -13.36
CA ILE A 343 -20.41 -20.44 -13.39
C ILE A 343 -20.95 -20.49 -14.84
N ARG A 344 -20.21 -19.94 -15.80
CA ARG A 344 -20.57 -20.01 -17.23
C ARG A 344 -20.30 -21.36 -17.88
N GLY A 345 -19.55 -22.25 -17.21
CA GLY A 345 -19.09 -23.51 -17.79
C GLY A 345 -17.90 -23.36 -18.74
N ASP A 346 -17.19 -22.24 -18.69
CA ASP A 346 -15.98 -22.03 -19.49
C ASP A 346 -14.83 -22.88 -18.93
N SER A 347 -14.14 -23.64 -19.79
CA SER A 347 -12.97 -24.44 -19.39
C SER A 347 -11.75 -23.60 -19.02
N ASP A 348 -11.69 -22.38 -19.58
CA ASP A 348 -10.60 -21.44 -19.39
C ASP A 348 -11.08 -20.19 -18.65
N THR A 349 -10.26 -19.68 -17.74
CA THR A 349 -10.49 -18.36 -17.14
C THR A 349 -10.13 -17.27 -18.13
N VAL A 350 -11.15 -16.68 -18.77
CA VAL A 350 -10.97 -15.69 -19.85
C VAL A 350 -11.50 -14.32 -19.46
N ALA A 351 -10.68 -13.28 -19.65
CA ALA A 351 -11.06 -11.89 -19.46
C ALA A 351 -10.73 -11.07 -20.72
N TRP A 352 -11.71 -10.31 -21.24
CA TRP A 352 -11.60 -9.57 -22.51
C TRP A 352 -11.01 -10.38 -23.67
N GLY A 353 -11.40 -11.65 -23.80
CA GLY A 353 -10.94 -12.56 -24.86
C GLY A 353 -9.50 -13.04 -24.69
N ARG A 354 -8.90 -12.92 -23.50
CA ARG A 354 -7.56 -13.41 -23.18
C ARG A 354 -7.60 -14.38 -22.00
N LYS A 355 -6.97 -15.55 -22.16
CA LYS A 355 -6.81 -16.55 -21.09
C LYS A 355 -5.83 -16.06 -20.03
N VAL A 356 -6.21 -16.20 -18.77
CA VAL A 356 -5.33 -15.96 -17.62
C VAL A 356 -4.45 -17.21 -17.40
N MET A 357 -3.16 -17.02 -17.18
CA MET A 357 -2.24 -18.14 -16.88
C MET A 357 -2.62 -18.80 -15.55
N GLU A 358 -2.62 -20.13 -15.50
CA GLU A 358 -2.98 -20.91 -14.31
C GLU A 358 -2.10 -20.60 -13.09
N GLU A 359 -0.81 -20.30 -13.33
CA GLU A 359 0.12 -19.89 -12.28
C GLU A 359 -0.36 -18.62 -11.55
N ASN A 360 -0.91 -17.65 -12.27
CA ASN A 360 -1.47 -16.43 -11.69
C ASN A 360 -2.71 -16.74 -10.84
N ILE A 361 -3.54 -17.69 -11.26
CA ILE A 361 -4.74 -18.11 -10.52
C ILE A 361 -4.33 -18.79 -9.22
N ARG A 362 -3.40 -19.76 -9.28
CA ARG A 362 -2.88 -20.44 -8.09
C ARG A 362 -2.26 -19.45 -7.10
N THR A 363 -1.46 -18.52 -7.60
CA THR A 363 -0.84 -17.47 -6.79
C THR A 363 -1.89 -16.57 -6.13
N ALA A 364 -2.94 -16.20 -6.88
CA ALA A 364 -4.04 -15.40 -6.35
C ALA A 364 -4.79 -16.09 -5.20
N VAL A 365 -5.09 -17.38 -5.34
CA VAL A 365 -5.72 -18.21 -4.29
C VAL A 365 -4.84 -18.27 -3.04
N VAL A 366 -3.55 -18.54 -3.19
CA VAL A 366 -2.60 -18.61 -2.06
C VAL A 366 -2.54 -17.27 -1.31
N ILE A 367 -2.44 -16.15 -2.03
CA ILE A 367 -2.41 -14.81 -1.42
C ILE A 367 -3.70 -14.55 -0.64
N PHE A 368 -4.86 -14.84 -1.24
CA PHE A 368 -6.17 -14.58 -0.63
C PHE A 368 -6.33 -15.33 0.70
N PHE A 369 -6.12 -16.65 0.69
CA PHE A 369 -6.26 -17.46 1.91
C PHE A 369 -5.21 -17.14 2.95
N PHE A 370 -3.97 -16.83 2.57
CA PHE A 370 -2.94 -16.43 3.53
C PHE A 370 -3.34 -15.16 4.29
N VAL A 371 -3.81 -14.13 3.58
CA VAL A 371 -4.23 -12.88 4.23
C VAL A 371 -5.46 -13.13 5.10
N LEU A 372 -6.44 -13.91 4.61
CA LEU A 372 -7.63 -14.26 5.39
C LEU A 372 -7.28 -14.99 6.71
N THR A 373 -6.39 -15.99 6.65
CA THR A 373 -5.92 -16.69 7.85
C THR A 373 -5.15 -15.77 8.78
N THR A 374 -4.31 -14.87 8.25
CA THR A 374 -3.57 -13.89 9.05
C THR A 374 -4.52 -12.92 9.76
N VAL A 375 -5.53 -12.41 9.06
CA VAL A 375 -6.55 -11.53 9.66
C VAL A 375 -7.28 -12.25 10.78
N PHE A 376 -7.73 -13.48 10.54
CA PHE A 376 -8.46 -14.25 11.54
C PHE A 376 -7.62 -14.50 12.80
N THR A 377 -6.40 -15.02 12.63
CA THR A 377 -5.53 -15.36 13.78
C THR A 377 -5.09 -14.11 14.55
N ALA A 378 -4.69 -13.04 13.86
CA ALA A 378 -4.27 -11.80 14.51
C ALA A 378 -5.43 -11.09 15.21
N THR A 379 -6.66 -11.17 14.68
CA THR A 379 -7.86 -10.63 15.35
C THR A 379 -8.11 -11.36 16.67
N VAL A 380 -8.06 -12.70 16.67
CA VAL A 380 -8.21 -13.51 17.89
C VAL A 380 -7.15 -13.15 18.93
N LEU A 381 -5.89 -12.99 18.51
CA LEU A 381 -4.79 -12.58 19.39
C LEU A 381 -4.94 -11.15 19.91
N LEU A 382 -5.45 -10.22 19.10
CA LEU A 382 -5.64 -8.84 19.52
C LEU A 382 -6.77 -8.73 20.53
N ILE A 383 -7.89 -9.43 20.31
CA ILE A 383 -9.02 -9.48 21.24
C ILE A 383 -8.58 -10.05 22.59
N SER A 384 -7.79 -11.13 22.60
CA SER A 384 -7.36 -11.77 23.85
C SER A 384 -6.47 -10.89 24.72
N VAL A 385 -5.74 -9.96 24.11
CA VAL A 385 -4.82 -9.04 24.80
C VAL A 385 -5.49 -7.72 25.17
N THR A 386 -6.46 -7.25 24.39
CA THR A 386 -7.08 -5.92 24.57
C THR A 386 -8.45 -5.97 25.25
N GLY A 387 -9.19 -7.08 25.12
CA GLY A 387 -10.61 -7.16 25.53
C GLY A 387 -11.55 -6.26 24.71
N SER A 388 -11.10 -5.72 23.58
CA SER A 388 -11.88 -4.79 22.75
C SER A 388 -12.92 -5.51 21.87
N PRO A 389 -13.94 -4.80 21.36
CA PRO A 389 -14.97 -5.40 20.51
C PRO A 389 -14.41 -6.04 19.24
N LEU A 390 -15.06 -7.11 18.77
CA LEU A 390 -14.66 -7.85 17.55
C LEU A 390 -14.53 -6.92 16.34
N LEU A 391 -15.47 -5.99 16.17
CA LEU A 391 -15.49 -5.06 15.04
C LEU A 391 -14.23 -4.19 15.03
N ASP A 392 -13.89 -3.55 16.16
CA ASP A 392 -12.74 -2.65 16.25
C ASP A 392 -11.42 -3.41 16.09
N CYS A 393 -11.30 -4.60 16.69
CA CYS A 393 -10.11 -5.45 16.50
C CYS A 393 -9.97 -5.94 15.05
N THR A 394 -11.05 -6.36 14.41
CA THR A 394 -11.01 -6.83 13.01
C THR A 394 -10.68 -5.67 12.08
N TYR A 395 -11.26 -4.49 12.32
CA TYR A 395 -10.98 -3.27 11.56
C TYR A 395 -9.50 -2.89 11.67
N GLU A 396 -8.95 -2.89 12.90
CA GLU A 396 -7.54 -2.60 13.17
C GLU A 396 -6.61 -3.58 12.46
N ILE A 397 -6.89 -4.88 12.54
CA ILE A 397 -6.05 -5.93 11.92
C ILE A 397 -6.12 -5.90 10.39
N ILE A 398 -7.31 -5.68 9.82
CA ILE A 398 -7.46 -5.50 8.36
C ILE A 398 -6.70 -4.27 7.90
N SER A 399 -6.82 -3.15 8.62
CA SER A 399 -6.07 -1.92 8.34
C SER A 399 -4.56 -2.16 8.44
N ALA A 400 -4.09 -2.87 9.47
CA ALA A 400 -2.68 -3.19 9.65
C ALA A 400 -2.13 -4.10 8.54
N VAL A 401 -2.81 -5.20 8.21
CA VAL A 401 -2.32 -6.17 7.21
C VAL A 401 -2.39 -5.61 5.80
N ALA A 402 -3.37 -4.75 5.52
CA ALA A 402 -3.50 -4.09 4.24
C ALA A 402 -2.69 -2.80 4.13
N THR A 403 -2.00 -2.40 5.21
CA THR A 403 -1.26 -1.14 5.34
C THR A 403 -2.13 0.07 5.00
N VAL A 404 -3.31 0.16 5.62
CA VAL A 404 -4.28 1.23 5.36
C VAL A 404 -4.12 2.42 6.28
N GLY A 405 -4.04 2.21 7.59
CA GLY A 405 -3.77 3.29 8.54
C GLY A 405 -5.00 3.92 9.17
N LEU A 406 -6.19 3.47 8.80
CA LEU A 406 -7.43 3.86 9.47
C LEU A 406 -7.62 3.03 10.75
N THR A 407 -8.09 3.67 11.82
CA THR A 407 -8.40 3.00 13.10
C THR A 407 -9.71 3.54 13.65
N ARG A 408 -10.49 2.67 14.31
CA ARG A 408 -11.65 3.07 15.13
C ARG A 408 -11.20 3.45 16.55
N SER A 409 -10.18 4.30 16.63
CA SER A 409 -9.59 4.79 17.88
C SER A 409 -8.96 3.72 18.79
N LEU A 410 -8.62 2.55 18.24
CA LEU A 410 -7.99 1.47 19.01
C LEU A 410 -6.47 1.63 19.09
N THR A 411 -5.81 2.12 18.03
CA THR A 411 -4.34 2.22 17.96
C THR A 411 -3.70 2.95 19.15
N PRO A 412 -4.20 4.13 19.59
CA PRO A 412 -3.57 4.88 20.68
C PRO A 412 -3.68 4.16 22.04
N THR A 413 -4.67 3.28 22.21
CA THR A 413 -4.96 2.58 23.47
C THR A 413 -4.35 1.20 23.55
N LEU A 414 -3.62 0.76 22.51
CA LEU A 414 -3.03 -0.57 22.46
C LEU A 414 -2.05 -0.82 23.62
N PRO A 415 -2.20 -1.93 24.37
CA PRO A 415 -1.21 -2.35 25.35
C PRO A 415 0.05 -2.85 24.64
N PHE A 416 1.11 -3.11 25.41
CA PHE A 416 2.41 -3.59 24.90
C PHE A 416 2.27 -4.72 23.87
N MET A 417 1.57 -5.80 24.23
CA MET A 417 1.39 -6.95 23.34
C MET A 417 0.50 -6.62 22.12
N GLY A 418 -0.46 -5.71 22.27
CA GLY A 418 -1.29 -5.22 21.15
C GLY A 418 -0.44 -4.48 20.11
N LYS A 419 0.44 -3.57 20.56
CA LYS A 419 1.39 -2.87 19.68
C LYS A 419 2.31 -3.85 18.94
N VAL A 420 2.83 -4.87 19.63
CA VAL A 420 3.68 -5.90 19.01
C VAL A 420 2.94 -6.70 17.94
N ILE A 421 1.70 -7.13 18.21
CA ILE A 421 0.86 -7.84 17.23
C ILE A 421 0.68 -6.98 15.98
N VAL A 422 0.26 -5.71 16.15
CA VAL A 422 0.01 -4.80 15.02
C VAL A 422 1.30 -4.52 14.23
N ILE A 423 2.45 -4.35 14.89
CA ILE A 423 3.77 -4.21 14.24
C ILE A 423 4.07 -5.41 13.32
N LEU A 424 3.90 -6.63 13.82
CA LEU A 424 4.15 -7.84 13.05
C LEU A 424 3.20 -7.98 11.86
N VAL A 425 1.92 -7.66 12.07
CA VAL A 425 0.88 -7.71 11.02
C VAL A 425 1.16 -6.68 9.92
N MET A 426 1.55 -5.45 10.26
CA MET A 426 1.98 -4.43 9.29
C MET A 426 3.18 -4.90 8.46
N PHE A 427 4.17 -5.50 9.12
CA PHE A 427 5.38 -6.00 8.46
C PHE A 427 5.07 -7.15 7.49
N MET A 428 4.24 -8.12 7.92
CA MET A 428 3.77 -9.23 7.08
C MET A 428 2.95 -8.73 5.89
N GLY A 429 2.07 -7.77 6.12
CA GLY A 429 1.27 -7.10 5.09
C GLY A 429 2.12 -6.45 4.01
N ARG A 430 3.14 -5.68 4.42
CA ARG A 430 4.03 -4.97 3.48
C ARG A 430 4.88 -5.91 2.64
N ILE A 431 5.46 -6.94 3.25
CA ILE A 431 6.33 -7.91 2.54
C ILE A 431 5.51 -8.78 1.59
N GLY A 432 4.28 -9.10 1.98
CA GLY A 432 3.37 -9.93 1.22
C GLY A 432 3.59 -11.43 1.45
N PRO A 433 2.53 -12.24 1.25
CA PRO A 433 2.51 -13.68 1.55
C PRO A 433 3.60 -14.48 0.81
N VAL A 434 3.75 -14.20 -0.48
CA VAL A 434 4.58 -15.00 -1.39
C VAL A 434 6.05 -14.80 -1.06
N THR A 435 6.46 -13.55 -0.85
CA THR A 435 7.81 -13.19 -0.46
C THR A 435 8.16 -13.78 0.90
N LEU A 436 7.23 -13.73 1.87
CA LEU A 436 7.41 -14.35 3.18
C LEU A 436 7.56 -15.87 3.08
N ALA A 437 6.67 -16.55 2.33
CA ALA A 437 6.71 -17.99 2.15
C ALA A 437 8.01 -18.47 1.47
N VAL A 438 8.45 -17.78 0.41
CA VAL A 438 9.70 -18.10 -0.30
C VAL A 438 10.93 -17.82 0.56
N ALA A 439 10.94 -16.71 1.31
CA ALA A 439 12.05 -16.37 2.18
C ALA A 439 12.21 -17.34 3.37
N LEU A 440 11.11 -17.90 3.87
CA LEU A 440 11.10 -18.89 4.95
C LEU A 440 11.29 -20.33 4.45
N ARG A 441 11.14 -20.58 3.14
CA ARG A 441 11.31 -21.90 2.55
C ARG A 441 12.75 -22.38 2.73
N ARG A 442 12.95 -23.36 3.61
CA ARG A 442 14.21 -24.11 3.66
C ARG A 442 14.36 -24.86 2.34
N ARG A 443 15.47 -24.64 1.62
CA ARG A 443 15.85 -25.49 0.48
C ARG A 443 16.11 -26.89 1.01
N THR A 444 15.09 -27.72 1.07
CA THR A 444 15.26 -29.16 1.12
C THR A 444 15.90 -29.57 -0.21
N GLY A 445 17.10 -30.15 -0.16
CA GLY A 445 17.87 -30.58 -1.34
C GLY A 445 17.23 -31.73 -2.12
N ARG A 446 15.92 -31.96 -1.99
CA ARG A 446 15.18 -32.86 -2.87
C ARG A 446 15.03 -32.12 -4.19
N LYS A 447 15.85 -32.51 -5.17
CA LYS A 447 15.49 -32.35 -6.58
C LYS A 447 14.17 -33.07 -6.73
N ASP A 448 13.09 -32.33 -6.99
CA ASP A 448 11.89 -32.93 -7.55
C ASP A 448 12.34 -33.53 -8.89
N VAL A 449 12.60 -34.83 -8.85
CA VAL A 449 12.64 -35.67 -10.04
C VAL A 449 11.24 -35.56 -10.66
N ASP A 450 11.17 -35.52 -11.98
CA ASP A 450 9.97 -35.42 -12.85
C ASP A 450 8.95 -36.57 -12.64
N ILE A 451 8.59 -36.86 -11.39
CA ILE A 451 7.67 -37.91 -10.99
C ILE A 451 6.28 -37.28 -10.97
N GLN A 452 5.55 -37.45 -12.07
CA GLN A 452 4.12 -37.17 -12.09
C GLN A 452 3.41 -38.20 -11.20
N ARG A 453 2.64 -37.70 -10.23
CA ARG A 453 1.84 -38.54 -9.33
C ARG A 453 0.48 -38.83 -9.98
N PRO A 454 -0.13 -40.00 -9.73
CA PRO A 454 -1.46 -40.31 -10.26
C PRO A 454 -2.49 -39.32 -9.73
N GLU A 455 -3.37 -38.86 -10.61
CA GLU A 455 -4.51 -38.04 -10.23
C GLU A 455 -5.53 -38.87 -9.44
N GLN A 456 -6.02 -38.33 -8.33
CA GLN A 456 -7.10 -38.93 -7.57
C GLN A 456 -8.26 -37.95 -7.46
N ARG A 457 -9.47 -38.44 -7.74
CA ARG A 457 -10.68 -37.66 -7.54
C ARG A 457 -10.96 -37.55 -6.05
N ILE A 458 -11.00 -36.32 -5.57
CA ILE A 458 -11.45 -35.98 -4.22
C ILE A 458 -12.86 -35.40 -4.37
N LEU A 459 -13.80 -35.90 -3.58
CA LEU A 459 -15.15 -35.37 -3.53
C LEU A 459 -15.09 -33.95 -2.95
N ILE A 460 -15.53 -32.98 -3.73
CA ILE A 460 -15.76 -31.59 -3.33
C ILE A 460 -17.25 -31.35 -3.60
N GLY A 461 -17.94 -30.67 -2.66
CA GLY A 461 -19.40 -30.54 -2.64
C GLY A 461 -20.02 -29.78 -3.80
#